data_AF-A0A2C9KPS6-F1
#
_entry.id   AF-A0A2C9KPS6-F1
#
_cell.length_a   1.000
_cell.length_b   1.000
_cell.length_c   1.000
_cell.angle_alpha   90.00
_cell.angle_beta   90.00
_cell.angle_gamma   90.00
#
_symmetry.space_group_name_H-M   'P 1'
#
loop_
_entity.id
_entity.type
_entity.pdbx_description
1 polymer ?
#
loop_
_entity_poly.entity_id
_entity_poly.type
_entity_poly.pdbx_seq_one_letter_code
_entity_poly.pdbx_strand_id
1 'polypeptide(L)'
;MASILGVDCNKVVVRTKRIGGGFGGKETQTLLSAAPTVIAARKLGRPIRCILERDEDMITTGNRHPFLAKYKVGFTSKGKILALDLELYNNGGNSLDLSLAVMEKALLEIDSSYHFPNMRLIGRVCKTNIMSNTAFRAFGGVQGHWIAESIMDDVIAYLDLDPVKARELNFFQPGVLTHYKFPAGGEYLKTCWDMCLEQSHYYRKSKEIEEYN
;
A
#
# COMPACT_ATOMS: atom_id res chain seq x y z
N MET A 1 24.81 -6.10 -10.67
CA MET A 1 26.02 -6.97 -10.58
C MET A 1 27.01 -6.73 -11.70
N ALA A 2 26.65 -6.99 -12.97
CA ALA A 2 27.56 -6.78 -14.11
C ALA A 2 28.10 -5.35 -14.17
N SER A 3 27.22 -4.35 -14.03
CA SER A 3 27.59 -2.93 -13.91
C SER A 3 28.56 -2.64 -12.75
N ILE A 4 28.35 -3.23 -11.56
CA ILE A 4 29.24 -3.06 -10.40
C ILE A 4 30.65 -3.60 -10.68
N LEU A 5 30.73 -4.69 -11.45
CA LEU A 5 31.98 -5.35 -11.81
C LEU A 5 32.66 -4.75 -13.06
N GLY A 6 31.99 -3.85 -13.79
CA GLY A 6 32.47 -3.35 -15.08
C GLY A 6 32.57 -4.42 -16.16
N VAL A 7 31.65 -5.38 -16.19
CA VAL A 7 31.60 -6.46 -17.20
C VAL A 7 30.25 -6.51 -17.90
N ASP A 8 30.20 -7.17 -19.05
CA ASP A 8 28.95 -7.42 -19.78
C ASP A 8 27.99 -8.32 -18.97
N CYS A 9 26.69 -8.11 -19.15
CA CYS A 9 25.65 -8.89 -18.45
C CYS A 9 25.75 -10.40 -18.70
N ASN A 10 26.23 -10.84 -19.87
CA ASN A 10 26.41 -12.26 -20.20
C ASN A 10 27.52 -12.94 -19.39
N LYS A 11 28.37 -12.19 -18.68
CA LYS A 11 29.43 -12.71 -17.80
C LYS A 11 28.93 -13.01 -16.38
N VAL A 12 27.71 -12.62 -16.04
CA VAL A 12 27.14 -12.80 -14.71
C VAL A 12 25.93 -13.72 -14.77
N VAL A 13 25.99 -14.82 -14.02
CA VAL A 13 24.87 -15.77 -13.88
C VAL A 13 24.28 -15.65 -12.49
N VAL A 14 22.97 -15.41 -12.40
CA VAL A 14 22.21 -15.37 -11.14
C VAL A 14 21.29 -16.59 -11.11
N ARG A 15 21.31 -17.36 -10.01
CA ARG A 15 20.49 -18.58 -9.86
C ARG A 15 19.68 -18.51 -8.57
N THR A 16 18.37 -18.72 -8.67
CA THR A 16 17.45 -18.75 -7.53
C THR A 16 16.64 -20.04 -7.58
N LYS A 17 16.81 -20.93 -6.60
CA LYS A 17 16.00 -22.16 -6.50
C LYS A 17 14.67 -21.92 -5.80
N ARG A 18 14.70 -21.27 -4.63
CA ARG A 18 13.54 -20.84 -3.86
C ARG A 18 13.92 -19.64 -2.97
N ILE A 19 12.93 -18.90 -2.51
CA ILE A 19 13.09 -17.81 -1.54
C ILE A 19 12.20 -18.13 -0.33
N GLY A 20 12.77 -18.17 0.87
CA GLY A 20 12.02 -18.35 2.12
C GLY A 20 11.31 -17.07 2.55
N GLY A 21 10.28 -16.67 1.80
CA GLY A 21 9.55 -15.41 2.00
C GLY A 21 10.30 -14.19 1.47
N GLY A 22 9.60 -13.32 0.75
CA GLY A 22 10.16 -12.09 0.18
C GLY A 22 9.28 -10.88 0.47
N PHE A 23 7.97 -11.00 0.20
CA PHE A 23 6.96 -9.99 0.54
C PHE A 23 7.24 -8.57 0.00
N GLY A 24 8.08 -8.43 -1.03
CA GLY A 24 8.54 -7.16 -1.58
C GLY A 24 9.96 -6.78 -1.13
N GLY A 25 10.35 -7.07 0.11
CA GLY A 25 11.67 -6.72 0.65
C GLY A 25 12.87 -7.40 -0.02
N LYS A 26 12.63 -8.34 -0.94
CA LYS A 26 13.69 -8.98 -1.75
C LYS A 26 13.68 -8.58 -3.22
N GLU A 27 12.85 -7.62 -3.61
CA GLU A 27 12.74 -7.13 -4.98
C GLU A 27 13.97 -6.31 -5.40
N THR A 28 14.37 -5.33 -4.59
CA THR A 28 15.55 -4.48 -4.85
C THR A 28 16.60 -4.54 -3.74
N GLN A 29 16.17 -4.71 -2.49
CA GLN A 29 17.04 -4.53 -1.31
C GLN A 29 18.07 -5.64 -1.12
N THR A 30 17.91 -6.80 -1.78
CA THR A 30 18.94 -7.85 -1.83
C THR A 30 20.25 -7.37 -2.45
N LEU A 31 20.22 -6.29 -3.25
CA LEU A 31 21.41 -5.67 -3.81
C LEU A 31 22.35 -5.14 -2.72
N LEU A 32 21.85 -4.75 -1.54
CA LEU A 32 22.66 -4.20 -0.45
C LEU A 32 23.66 -5.21 0.10
N SER A 33 23.28 -6.49 0.23
CA SER A 33 24.20 -7.56 0.65
C SER A 33 24.94 -8.17 -0.53
N ALA A 34 24.30 -8.26 -1.70
CA ALA A 34 24.87 -8.96 -2.84
C ALA A 34 25.96 -8.13 -3.56
N ALA A 35 25.87 -6.80 -3.58
CA ALA A 35 26.89 -5.92 -4.17
C ALA A 35 28.27 -6.05 -3.48
N PRO A 36 28.41 -5.83 -2.16
CA PRO A 36 29.70 -6.00 -1.47
C PRO A 36 30.20 -7.45 -1.55
N THR A 37 29.30 -8.43 -1.52
CA THR A 37 29.65 -9.86 -1.66
C THR A 37 30.34 -10.15 -3.00
N VAL A 38 29.79 -9.63 -4.10
CA VAL A 38 30.35 -9.82 -5.44
C VAL A 38 31.68 -9.09 -5.62
N ILE A 39 31.82 -7.88 -5.05
CA ILE A 39 33.09 -7.14 -5.04
C ILE A 39 34.16 -7.93 -4.28
N ALA A 40 33.85 -8.44 -3.09
CA ALA A 40 34.76 -9.25 -2.29
C ALA A 40 35.18 -10.53 -3.00
N ALA A 41 34.24 -11.23 -3.64
CA ALA A 41 34.52 -12.44 -4.41
C ALA A 41 35.47 -12.16 -5.58
N ARG A 42 35.26 -11.05 -6.31
CA ARG A 42 36.13 -10.64 -7.41
C ARG A 42 37.53 -10.28 -6.93
N LYS A 43 37.64 -9.53 -5.82
CA LYS A 43 38.93 -9.07 -5.28
C LYS A 43 39.77 -10.22 -4.71
N LEU A 44 39.13 -11.15 -4.01
CA LEU A 44 39.81 -12.26 -3.33
C LEU A 44 40.00 -13.50 -4.21
N GLY A 45 39.36 -13.54 -5.39
CA GLY A 45 39.46 -14.67 -6.31
C GLY A 45 38.90 -15.98 -5.75
N ARG A 46 37.97 -15.92 -4.79
CA ARG A 46 37.41 -17.10 -4.12
C ARG A 46 35.89 -16.97 -3.88
N PRO A 47 35.16 -18.09 -3.68
CA PRO A 47 33.74 -18.03 -3.32
C PRO A 47 33.52 -17.29 -2.00
N ILE A 48 32.55 -16.36 -1.99
CA ILE A 48 32.14 -15.58 -0.81
C ILE A 48 30.64 -15.80 -0.56
N ARG A 49 30.25 -15.88 0.71
CA ARG A 49 28.87 -15.96 1.17
C ARG A 49 28.64 -14.85 2.20
N CYS A 50 27.53 -14.14 2.06
CA CYS A 50 27.02 -13.19 3.03
C CYS A 50 25.61 -13.64 3.44
N ILE A 51 25.39 -13.78 4.74
CA ILE A 51 24.08 -14.00 5.34
C ILE A 51 23.95 -12.89 6.38
N LEU A 52 22.89 -12.10 6.29
CA LEU A 52 22.59 -11.07 7.28
C LEU A 52 21.98 -11.72 8.52
N GLU A 53 22.40 -11.28 9.69
CA GLU A 53 21.66 -11.50 10.92
C GLU A 53 20.34 -10.69 10.90
N ARG A 54 19.44 -11.00 11.83
CA ARG A 54 18.08 -10.43 11.80
C ARG A 54 18.08 -8.92 12.02
N ASP A 55 18.87 -8.45 12.97
CA ASP A 55 19.03 -7.04 13.28
C ASP A 55 19.69 -6.28 12.11
N GLU A 56 20.72 -6.85 11.48
CA GLU A 56 21.34 -6.31 10.27
C GLU A 56 20.31 -6.17 9.13
N ASP A 57 19.53 -7.22 8.88
CA ASP A 57 18.46 -7.23 7.87
C ASP A 57 17.41 -6.13 8.16
N MET A 58 16.92 -6.05 9.39
CA MET A 58 15.89 -5.08 9.79
C MET A 58 16.35 -3.63 9.70
N ILE A 59 17.62 -3.35 10.01
CA ILE A 59 18.18 -2.01 9.98
C ILE A 59 18.53 -1.60 8.55
N THR A 60 18.93 -2.53 7.68
CA THR A 60 19.50 -2.18 6.36
C THR A 60 18.54 -2.33 5.18
N THR A 61 17.57 -3.23 5.22
CA THR A 61 16.79 -3.61 4.02
C THR A 61 15.51 -2.80 3.82
N GLY A 62 15.29 -1.76 4.63
CA GLY A 62 14.10 -0.92 4.50
C GLY A 62 12.79 -1.64 4.86
N ASN A 63 11.68 -0.91 4.87
CA ASN A 63 10.37 -1.45 5.21
C ASN A 63 9.27 -0.85 4.30
N ARG A 64 8.01 -1.09 4.68
CA ARG A 64 6.85 -0.39 4.11
C ARG A 64 6.96 1.11 4.39
N HIS A 65 6.65 1.92 3.38
CA HIS A 65 6.59 3.38 3.55
C HIS A 65 5.53 3.81 4.59
N PRO A 66 5.93 4.61 5.59
CA PRO A 66 5.00 5.41 6.38
C PRO A 66 4.31 6.45 5.48
N PHE A 67 3.02 6.68 5.71
CA PHE A 67 2.22 7.67 5.00
C PHE A 67 1.67 8.73 5.95
N LEU A 68 1.59 9.96 5.47
CA LEU A 68 0.80 11.04 6.02
C LEU A 68 -0.21 11.47 4.95
N ALA A 69 -1.47 11.59 5.34
CA ALA A 69 -2.55 12.08 4.49
C ALA A 69 -3.10 13.39 5.05
N LYS A 70 -3.33 14.36 4.17
CA LYS A 70 -4.10 15.57 4.46
C LYS A 70 -5.28 15.60 3.50
N TYR A 71 -6.50 15.59 4.02
CA TYR A 71 -7.70 15.58 3.19
C TYR A 71 -8.71 16.66 3.58
N LYS A 72 -9.53 17.00 2.60
CA LYS A 72 -10.80 17.69 2.77
C LYS A 72 -11.85 16.92 1.98
N VAL A 73 -12.90 16.49 2.67
CA VAL A 73 -14.01 15.75 2.07
C VAL A 73 -15.28 16.60 2.08
N GLY A 74 -16.01 16.58 0.96
CA GLY A 74 -17.32 17.21 0.82
C GLY A 74 -18.40 16.14 0.74
N PHE A 75 -19.43 16.24 1.57
CA PHE A 75 -20.51 15.27 1.68
C PHE A 75 -21.85 15.95 1.97
N THR A 76 -22.94 15.23 1.70
CA THR A 76 -24.32 15.66 2.00
C THR A 76 -24.71 15.35 3.45
N SER A 77 -25.81 15.93 3.96
CA SER A 77 -26.35 15.59 5.29
C SER A 77 -26.75 14.11 5.45
N LYS A 78 -26.85 13.34 4.36
CA LYS A 78 -27.11 11.90 4.38
C LYS A 78 -25.84 11.05 4.33
N GLY A 79 -24.66 11.66 4.33
CA GLY A 79 -23.37 10.96 4.26
C GLY A 79 -22.93 10.55 2.85
N LYS A 80 -23.64 10.97 1.78
CA LYS A 80 -23.18 10.75 0.40
C LYS A 80 -21.98 11.65 0.11
N ILE A 81 -20.85 11.08 -0.27
CA ILE A 81 -19.62 11.81 -0.63
C ILE A 81 -19.75 12.38 -2.04
N LEU A 82 -19.32 13.63 -2.19
CA LEU A 82 -19.40 14.40 -3.44
C LEU A 82 -18.04 14.89 -3.93
N ALA A 83 -17.09 15.12 -3.04
CA ALA A 83 -15.77 15.61 -3.41
C ALA A 83 -14.69 15.15 -2.43
N LEU A 84 -13.49 14.90 -2.94
CA LEU A 84 -12.29 14.65 -2.16
C LEU A 84 -11.11 15.48 -2.69
N ASP A 85 -10.51 16.27 -1.82
CA ASP A 85 -9.21 16.89 -2.03
C ASP A 85 -8.20 16.23 -1.08
N LEU A 86 -7.17 15.58 -1.62
CA LEU A 86 -6.23 14.78 -0.86
C LEU A 86 -4.78 15.01 -1.28
N GLU A 87 -3.93 15.19 -0.29
CA GLU A 87 -2.48 15.19 -0.42
C GLU A 87 -1.86 14.04 0.39
N LEU A 88 -1.10 13.18 -0.29
CA LEU A 88 -0.37 12.06 0.27
C LEU A 88 1.13 12.33 0.30
N TYR A 89 1.74 11.96 1.42
CA TYR A 89 3.17 12.08 1.65
C TYR A 89 3.68 10.72 2.13
N ASN A 90 4.60 10.10 1.39
CA ASN A 90 5.25 8.88 1.86
C ASN A 90 6.72 9.12 2.20
N ASN A 91 7.22 8.51 3.27
CA ASN A 91 8.63 8.63 3.64
C ASN A 91 9.46 7.60 2.84
N GLY A 92 10.17 8.07 1.82
CA GLY A 92 10.98 7.24 0.92
C GLY A 92 12.33 6.81 1.50
N GLY A 93 12.83 7.53 2.51
CA GLY A 93 14.16 7.31 3.07
C GLY A 93 15.27 8.00 2.26
N ASN A 94 16.49 7.45 2.35
CA ASN A 94 17.71 8.06 1.80
C ASN A 94 17.89 7.87 0.29
N SER A 95 17.10 7.00 -0.34
CA SER A 95 17.11 6.74 -1.78
C SER A 95 15.68 6.70 -2.32
N LEU A 96 15.52 6.81 -3.63
CA LEU A 96 14.19 6.79 -4.23
C LEU A 96 13.59 5.37 -4.23
N ASP A 97 14.42 4.36 -4.54
CA ASP A 97 14.01 2.97 -4.77
C ASP A 97 12.65 2.88 -5.51
N LEU A 98 11.68 2.15 -4.96
CA LEU A 98 10.34 1.98 -5.53
C LEU A 98 9.31 3.01 -5.02
N SER A 99 9.75 4.07 -4.35
CA SER A 99 8.87 4.99 -3.60
C SER A 99 7.86 5.74 -4.47
N LEU A 100 8.22 6.09 -5.72
CA LEU A 100 7.28 6.72 -6.67
C LEU A 100 6.18 5.74 -7.09
N ALA A 101 6.54 4.52 -7.46
CA ALA A 101 5.58 3.51 -7.87
C ALA A 101 4.64 3.12 -6.69
N VAL A 102 5.16 3.10 -5.46
CA VAL A 102 4.34 2.93 -4.25
C VAL A 102 3.35 4.08 -4.07
N MET A 103 3.77 5.33 -4.30
CA MET A 103 2.89 6.49 -4.23
C MET A 103 1.81 6.46 -5.34
N GLU A 104 2.20 6.16 -6.57
CA GLU A 104 1.26 6.01 -7.70
C GLU A 104 0.21 4.95 -7.40
N LYS A 105 0.62 3.79 -6.90
CA LYS A 105 -0.30 2.71 -6.52
C LYS A 105 -1.23 3.13 -5.38
N ALA A 106 -0.74 3.86 -4.39
CA ALA A 106 -1.56 4.39 -3.30
C ALA A 106 -2.62 5.39 -3.80
N LEU A 107 -2.27 6.25 -4.76
CA LEU A 107 -3.22 7.18 -5.37
C LEU A 107 -4.28 6.45 -6.20
N LEU A 108 -3.88 5.43 -6.98
CA LEU A 108 -4.80 4.63 -7.80
C LEU A 108 -5.79 3.80 -6.96
N GLU A 109 -5.44 3.42 -5.74
CA GLU A 109 -6.31 2.62 -4.85
C GLU A 109 -6.93 3.45 -3.71
N ILE A 110 -6.88 4.78 -3.79
CA ILE A 110 -7.36 5.67 -2.75
C ILE A 110 -8.89 5.74 -2.65
N ASP A 111 -9.58 5.26 -3.69
CA ASP A 111 -11.03 5.16 -3.72
C ASP A 111 -11.54 3.90 -3.00
N SER A 112 -10.69 2.90 -2.74
CA SER A 112 -11.07 1.65 -2.09
C SER A 112 -12.30 1.04 -2.80
N SER A 113 -13.44 0.96 -2.10
CA SER A 113 -14.72 0.50 -2.64
C SER A 113 -15.72 1.64 -2.87
N TYR A 114 -15.32 2.90 -2.67
CA TYR A 114 -16.20 4.06 -2.67
C TYR A 114 -16.10 4.90 -3.94
N HIS A 115 -17.23 5.38 -4.42
CA HIS A 115 -17.29 6.28 -5.55
C HIS A 115 -17.19 7.75 -5.11
N PHE A 116 -16.06 8.38 -5.42
CA PHE A 116 -15.82 9.82 -5.25
C PHE A 116 -15.96 10.53 -6.61
N PRO A 117 -17.07 11.25 -6.88
CA PRO A 117 -17.32 11.77 -8.22
C PRO A 117 -16.41 12.94 -8.62
N ASN A 118 -15.88 13.69 -7.64
CA ASN A 118 -14.94 14.79 -7.88
C ASN A 118 -13.70 14.59 -7.01
N MET A 119 -12.52 14.48 -7.61
CA MET A 119 -11.28 14.24 -6.87
C MET A 119 -10.14 15.14 -7.33
N ARG A 120 -9.39 15.69 -6.37
CA ARG A 120 -8.05 16.25 -6.56
C ARG A 120 -7.08 15.43 -5.73
N LEU A 121 -6.11 14.81 -6.39
CA LEU A 121 -5.14 13.90 -5.75
C LEU A 121 -3.72 14.38 -6.02
N ILE A 122 -2.92 14.52 -4.96
CA ILE A 122 -1.49 14.85 -5.04
C ILE A 122 -0.69 13.86 -4.20
N GLY A 123 0.37 13.30 -4.77
CA GLY A 123 1.33 12.46 -4.07
C GLY A 123 2.73 13.08 -4.03
N ARG A 124 3.41 12.99 -2.89
CA ARG A 124 4.80 13.45 -2.72
C ARG A 124 5.65 12.40 -2.00
N VAL A 125 6.81 12.09 -2.58
CA VAL A 125 7.82 11.25 -1.94
C VAL A 125 8.78 12.11 -1.14
N CYS A 126 8.82 11.89 0.18
CA CYS A 126 9.70 12.61 1.08
C CYS A 126 11.06 11.92 1.17
N LYS A 127 12.11 12.60 0.71
CA LYS A 127 13.51 12.20 0.96
C LYS A 127 13.89 12.52 2.40
N THR A 128 14.46 11.55 3.11
CA THR A 128 14.87 11.70 4.51
C THR A 128 16.19 10.96 4.78
N ASN A 129 16.67 10.99 6.02
CA ASN A 129 17.95 10.38 6.42
C ASN A 129 17.81 8.99 7.07
N ILE A 130 16.69 8.29 6.84
CA ILE A 130 16.53 6.88 7.24
C ILE A 130 16.83 5.93 6.07
N MET A 131 16.92 4.63 6.32
CA MET A 131 17.09 3.66 5.24
C MET A 131 15.94 3.73 4.23
N SER A 132 16.28 3.55 2.95
CA SER A 132 15.32 3.57 1.85
C SER A 132 14.22 2.55 2.10
N ASN A 133 12.97 3.00 2.13
CA ASN A 133 11.83 2.09 2.12
C ASN A 133 11.63 1.51 0.71
N THR A 134 10.94 0.39 0.63
CA THR A 134 10.84 -0.40 -0.61
C THR A 134 9.45 -1.03 -0.78
N ALA A 135 9.33 -1.95 -1.74
CA ALA A 135 8.17 -2.81 -1.88
C ALA A 135 7.87 -3.56 -0.59
N PHE A 136 6.62 -3.49 -0.16
CA PHE A 136 6.02 -4.43 0.77
C PHE A 136 4.69 -4.87 0.14
N ARG A 137 4.27 -6.13 0.30
CA ARG A 137 2.96 -6.67 -0.12
C ARG A 137 1.84 -5.62 -0.08
N ALA A 138 1.08 -5.50 -1.16
CA ALA A 138 0.10 -4.47 -1.50
C ALA A 138 0.65 -3.13 -2.03
N PHE A 139 1.92 -2.83 -1.79
CA PHE A 139 2.68 -1.83 -2.53
C PHE A 139 2.04 -0.43 -2.54
N GLY A 140 1.74 0.14 -1.36
CA GLY A 140 1.06 1.43 -1.24
C GLY A 140 -0.48 1.32 -1.18
N GLY A 141 -1.03 0.25 -1.75
CA GLY A 141 -2.46 0.01 -1.79
C GLY A 141 -3.12 -0.02 -0.41
N VAL A 142 -2.57 -0.77 0.54
CA VAL A 142 -3.10 -0.81 1.93
C VAL A 142 -3.11 0.56 2.58
N GLN A 143 -2.11 1.39 2.31
CA GLN A 143 -2.09 2.76 2.83
C GLN A 143 -3.21 3.59 2.20
N GLY A 144 -3.46 3.46 0.90
CA GLY A 144 -4.59 4.08 0.22
C GLY A 144 -5.94 3.65 0.81
N HIS A 145 -6.20 2.35 0.91
CA HIS A 145 -7.44 1.82 1.48
C HIS A 145 -7.67 2.28 2.92
N TRP A 146 -6.63 2.28 3.76
CA TRP A 146 -6.73 2.76 5.14
C TRP A 146 -7.17 4.23 5.21
N ILE A 147 -6.63 5.08 4.33
CA ILE A 147 -6.99 6.49 4.26
C ILE A 147 -8.44 6.66 3.79
N ALA A 148 -8.87 5.88 2.80
CA ALA A 148 -10.25 5.88 2.31
C ALA A 148 -11.26 5.52 3.43
N GLU A 149 -10.97 4.46 4.19
CA GLU A 149 -11.78 4.07 5.35
C GLU A 149 -11.77 5.13 6.44
N SER A 150 -10.61 5.73 6.73
CA SER A 150 -10.50 6.80 7.73
C SER A 150 -11.38 8.01 7.35
N ILE A 151 -11.39 8.39 6.06
CA ILE A 151 -12.27 9.45 5.56
C ILE A 151 -13.75 9.07 5.73
N MET A 152 -14.11 7.82 5.42
CA MET A 152 -15.48 7.35 5.58
C MET A 152 -15.92 7.31 7.05
N ASP A 153 -15.06 6.85 7.96
CA ASP A 153 -15.31 6.81 9.40
C ASP A 153 -15.47 8.21 9.99
N ASP A 154 -14.65 9.19 9.57
CA ASP A 154 -14.80 10.58 9.98
C ASP A 154 -16.17 11.16 9.57
N VAL A 155 -16.63 10.87 8.35
CA VAL A 155 -17.95 11.31 7.87
C VAL A 155 -19.07 10.64 8.67
N ILE A 156 -18.94 9.35 8.95
CA ILE A 156 -19.90 8.58 9.75
C ILE A 156 -20.00 9.17 11.16
N ALA A 157 -18.86 9.40 11.81
CA ALA A 157 -18.81 9.93 13.17
C ALA A 157 -19.35 11.37 13.24
N TYR A 158 -19.03 12.21 12.25
CA TYR A 158 -19.51 13.59 12.21
C TYR A 158 -21.04 13.69 12.08
N LEU A 159 -21.66 12.78 11.33
CA LEU A 159 -23.11 12.76 11.08
C LEU A 159 -23.89 11.78 11.97
N ASP A 160 -23.21 11.03 12.84
CA ASP A 160 -23.78 9.97 13.67
C ASP A 160 -24.62 8.95 12.86
N LEU A 161 -24.00 8.41 11.80
CA LEU A 161 -24.66 7.49 10.88
C LEU A 161 -24.41 6.03 11.23
N ASP A 162 -25.35 5.16 10.82
CA ASP A 162 -25.12 3.72 10.77
C ASP A 162 -23.92 3.41 9.82
N PRO A 163 -22.85 2.76 10.30
CA PRO A 163 -21.62 2.61 9.54
C PRO A 163 -21.77 1.66 8.33
N VAL A 164 -22.71 0.71 8.39
CA VAL A 164 -22.98 -0.21 7.28
C VAL A 164 -23.70 0.53 6.16
N LYS A 165 -24.80 1.21 6.48
CA LYS A 165 -25.61 1.95 5.51
C LYS A 165 -24.82 3.10 4.89
N ALA A 166 -24.00 3.80 5.66
CA ALA A 166 -23.19 4.90 5.17
C ALA A 166 -22.12 4.43 4.16
N ARG A 167 -21.51 3.26 4.39
CA ARG A 167 -20.57 2.64 3.43
C ARG A 167 -21.29 2.19 2.17
N GLU A 168 -22.40 1.47 2.32
CA GLU A 168 -23.21 1.00 1.19
C GLU A 168 -23.69 2.14 0.28
N LEU A 169 -24.09 3.26 0.87
CA LEU A 169 -24.48 4.47 0.15
C LEU A 169 -23.37 5.00 -0.77
N ASN A 170 -22.11 4.77 -0.41
CA ASN A 170 -20.96 5.28 -1.13
C ASN A 170 -20.26 4.25 -2.02
N PHE A 171 -20.66 2.97 -1.99
CA PHE A 171 -20.04 1.96 -2.84
C PHE A 171 -20.15 2.26 -4.34
N PHE A 172 -19.13 1.81 -5.09
CA PHE A 172 -19.18 1.74 -6.53
C PHE A 172 -20.43 0.98 -6.99
N GLN A 173 -21.13 1.56 -7.96
CA GLN A 173 -22.25 0.90 -8.64
C GLN A 173 -21.74 0.26 -9.94
N PRO A 174 -22.37 -0.83 -10.40
CA PRO A 174 -22.01 -1.44 -11.68
C PRO A 174 -22.00 -0.42 -12.83
N GLY A 175 -20.97 -0.48 -13.67
CA GLY A 175 -20.80 0.45 -14.80
C GLY A 175 -20.15 1.79 -14.45
N VAL A 176 -19.89 2.08 -13.17
CA VAL A 176 -19.12 3.26 -12.77
C VAL A 176 -17.63 3.06 -13.04
N LEU A 177 -16.97 4.13 -13.48
CA LEU A 177 -15.53 4.16 -13.69
C LEU A 177 -14.81 4.66 -12.44
N THR A 178 -13.62 4.14 -12.18
CA THR A 178 -12.69 4.70 -11.20
C THR A 178 -12.28 6.12 -11.61
N HIS A 179 -11.64 6.83 -10.67
CA HIS A 179 -11.13 8.18 -10.92
C HIS A 179 -10.09 8.25 -12.04
N TYR A 180 -9.41 7.14 -12.34
CA TYR A 180 -8.46 6.98 -13.46
C TYR A 180 -9.07 6.27 -14.69
N LYS A 181 -10.41 6.25 -14.79
CA LYS A 181 -11.20 5.86 -15.98
C LYS A 181 -11.15 4.37 -16.35
N PHE A 182 -10.91 3.50 -15.38
CA PHE A 182 -11.08 2.06 -15.55
C PHE A 182 -12.44 1.62 -15.00
N PRO A 183 -13.06 0.54 -15.52
CA PRO A 183 -14.23 -0.05 -14.88
C PRO A 183 -13.89 -0.43 -13.43
N ALA A 184 -14.61 0.15 -12.46
CA ALA A 184 -14.31 -0.05 -11.03
C ALA A 184 -14.65 -1.47 -10.53
N GLY A 185 -15.35 -2.25 -11.35
CA GLY A 185 -16.04 -3.44 -10.86
C GLY A 185 -17.22 -3.04 -9.99
N GLY A 186 -17.61 -3.91 -9.06
CA GLY A 186 -18.76 -3.70 -8.16
C GLY A 186 -19.80 -4.81 -8.23
N GLU A 187 -19.78 -5.61 -9.30
CA GLU A 187 -20.69 -6.76 -9.49
C GLU A 187 -20.64 -7.75 -8.33
N TYR A 188 -19.46 -7.97 -7.76
CA TYR A 188 -19.26 -8.87 -6.62
C TYR A 188 -19.05 -8.16 -5.29
N LEU A 189 -18.82 -6.84 -5.28
CA LEU A 189 -18.57 -6.09 -4.05
C LEU A 189 -19.75 -6.24 -3.08
N LYS A 190 -20.97 -5.96 -3.57
CA LYS A 190 -22.18 -6.08 -2.76
C LYS A 190 -22.43 -7.52 -2.33
N THR A 191 -22.20 -8.49 -3.21
CA THR A 191 -22.31 -9.92 -2.88
C THR A 191 -21.35 -10.33 -1.75
N CYS A 192 -20.07 -9.97 -1.84
CA CYS A 192 -19.09 -10.26 -0.79
C CYS A 192 -19.44 -9.56 0.53
N TRP A 193 -19.91 -8.32 0.45
CA TRP A 193 -20.35 -7.54 1.60
C TRP A 193 -21.55 -8.20 2.31
N ASP A 194 -22.58 -8.57 1.56
CA ASP A 194 -23.80 -9.20 2.08
C ASP A 194 -23.50 -10.56 2.71
N MET A 195 -22.70 -11.39 2.01
CA MET A 195 -22.23 -12.67 2.55
C MET A 195 -21.45 -12.49 3.85
N CYS A 196 -20.61 -11.45 3.94
CA CYS A 196 -19.85 -11.17 5.15
C CYS A 196 -20.77 -10.76 6.31
N LEU A 197 -21.74 -9.87 6.08
CA LEU A 197 -22.71 -9.47 7.10
C LEU A 197 -23.54 -10.65 7.62
N GLU A 198 -23.99 -11.52 6.71
CA GLU A 198 -24.77 -12.71 7.05
C GLU A 198 -23.94 -13.72 7.86
N GLN A 199 -22.79 -14.15 7.33
CA GLN A 199 -21.97 -15.20 7.93
C GLN A 199 -21.32 -14.76 9.24
N SER A 200 -21.00 -13.47 9.38
CA SER A 200 -20.45 -12.94 10.64
C SER A 200 -21.53 -12.75 11.71
N HIS A 201 -22.81 -12.82 11.35
CA HIS A 201 -23.96 -12.43 12.18
C HIS A 201 -23.84 -10.99 12.70
N TYR A 202 -23.39 -10.07 11.84
CA TYR A 202 -23.02 -8.70 12.20
C TYR A 202 -24.08 -7.99 13.04
N TYR A 203 -25.32 -7.91 12.55
CA TYR A 203 -26.40 -7.17 13.22
C TYR A 203 -26.79 -7.74 14.57
N ARG A 204 -26.67 -9.07 14.76
CA ARG A 204 -26.93 -9.69 16.07
C ARG A 204 -25.82 -9.27 17.06
N LYS A 205 -24.56 -9.42 16.65
CA LYS A 205 -23.40 -9.09 17.47
C LYS A 205 -23.29 -7.60 17.79
N SER A 206 -23.68 -6.72 16.87
CA SER A 206 -23.69 -5.26 17.13
C SER A 206 -24.59 -4.92 18.31
N LYS A 207 -25.80 -5.48 18.36
CA LYS A 207 -26.73 -5.29 19.48
C LYS A 207 -26.19 -5.87 20.77
N GLU A 208 -25.62 -7.08 20.73
CA GLU A 208 -24.97 -7.71 21.89
C GLU A 208 -23.84 -6.84 22.46
N ILE A 209 -23.08 -6.13 21.60
CA ILE A 209 -22.01 -5.22 22.03
C ILE A 209 -22.58 -3.91 22.61
N GLU A 210 -23.63 -3.36 22.01
CA GLU A 210 -24.32 -2.17 22.54
C GLU A 210 -24.93 -2.43 23.92
N GLU A 211 -25.48 -3.62 24.17
CA GLU A 211 -26.00 -4.03 25.48
C GLU A 211 -24.89 -4.27 26.51
N TYR A 212 -23.68 -4.64 26.06
CA TYR A 212 -22.54 -4.92 26.93
C TYR A 212 -21.85 -3.65 27.45
N ASN A 213 -21.80 -2.60 26.63
CA ASN A 213 -21.12 -1.32 26.95
C ASN A 213 -21.95 -0.43 27.89
#